data_AF-A0AA40SYR2-F1
#
_entry.id   AF-A0AA40SYR2-F1
#
_cell.length_a   1.000
_cell.length_b   1.000
_cell.length_c   1.000
_cell.angle_alpha   90.00
_cell.angle_beta   90.00
_cell.angle_gamma   90.00
#
_symmetry.space_group_name_H-M   'P 1'
#
loop_
_entity.id
_entity.type
_entity.pdbx_description
1 polymer ?
#
loop_
_entity_poly.entity_id
_entity_poly.type
_entity_poly.pdbx_seq_one_letter_code
_entity_poly.pdbx_strand_id
1 'polypeptide(L)'
;MASQSEDSTTELNRLREVRKALNSIKIQEALRTEPDQNKKRAFETVRDKIDHRINQLEGDVLTEFLIKLQQNESSFKKGIKNLEEKITNFEDVARLTEEVNEFLGIIIPWIPFL
;
A
#
# COMPACT_ATOMS: atom_id res chain seq x y z
N MET A 1 -11.72 9.35 -12.12
CA MET A 1 -11.50 8.35 -11.05
C MET A 1 -11.19 8.98 -9.68
N ALA A 2 -10.76 10.25 -9.57
CA ALA A 2 -10.52 10.90 -8.28
C ALA A 2 -11.80 11.21 -7.46
N SER A 3 -12.96 11.42 -8.11
CA SER A 3 -14.20 11.83 -7.43
C SER A 3 -14.87 10.72 -6.62
N GLN A 4 -14.61 9.44 -6.93
CA GLN A 4 -15.28 8.30 -6.30
C GLN A 4 -14.63 7.91 -4.95
N SER A 5 -13.30 8.06 -4.82
CA SER A 5 -12.59 7.73 -3.58
C SER A 5 -12.75 8.83 -2.52
N GLU A 6 -12.87 10.09 -2.94
CA GLU A 6 -13.12 11.23 -2.06
C GLU A 6 -14.54 11.17 -1.46
N ASP A 7 -15.51 10.76 -2.27
CA ASP A 7 -16.90 10.53 -1.84
C ASP A 7 -17.02 9.34 -0.88
N SER A 8 -16.33 8.23 -1.18
CA SER A 8 -16.32 7.02 -0.32
C SER A 8 -15.65 7.26 1.04
N THR A 9 -14.56 8.04 1.08
CA THR A 9 -13.87 8.41 2.32
C THR A 9 -14.73 9.34 3.18
N THR A 10 -15.44 10.27 2.53
CA THR A 10 -16.39 11.18 3.19
C THR A 10 -17.59 10.41 3.74
N GLU A 11 -18.14 9.45 2.98
CA GLU A 11 -19.20 8.54 3.42
C GLU A 11 -18.76 7.72 4.64
N LEU A 12 -17.57 7.10 4.59
CA LEU A 12 -17.03 6.29 5.69
C LEU A 12 -16.88 7.10 6.98
N ASN A 13 -16.35 8.32 6.89
CA ASN A 13 -16.20 9.19 8.06
C ASN A 13 -17.55 9.60 8.64
N ARG A 14 -18.54 9.92 7.80
CA ARG A 14 -19.90 10.19 8.25
C ARG A 14 -20.51 8.99 8.96
N LEU A 15 -20.38 7.79 8.40
CA LEU A 15 -20.91 6.56 9.00
C LEU A 15 -20.23 6.24 10.34
N ARG A 16 -18.92 6.49 10.48
CA ARG A 16 -18.20 6.34 11.76
C ARG A 16 -18.72 7.28 12.84
N GLU A 17 -18.99 8.54 12.50
CA GLU A 17 -19.60 9.50 13.44
C GLU A 17 -21.02 9.09 13.82
N VAL A 18 -21.83 8.64 12.86
CA VAL A 18 -23.17 8.12 13.15
C VAL A 18 -23.09 6.89 14.08
N ARG A 19 -22.19 5.94 13.80
CA ARG A 19 -21.95 4.77 14.67
C ARG A 19 -21.55 5.19 16.09
N LYS A 20 -20.68 6.19 16.22
CA LYS A 20 -20.25 6.73 17.51
C LYS A 20 -21.43 7.36 18.26
N ALA A 21 -22.30 8.09 17.58
CA ALA A 21 -23.51 8.66 18.17
C ALA A 21 -24.50 7.58 18.61
N LEU A 22 -24.73 6.55 17.79
CA LEU A 22 -25.60 5.40 18.11
C LEU A 22 -25.09 4.60 19.31
N ASN A 23 -23.77 4.53 19.48
CA ASN A 23 -23.13 3.86 20.62
C ASN A 23 -22.86 4.80 21.81
N SER A 24 -23.38 6.03 21.79
CA SER A 24 -23.27 6.94 22.94
C SER A 24 -24.06 6.42 24.14
N ILE A 25 -23.56 6.71 25.35
CA ILE A 25 -24.19 6.31 26.61
C ILE A 25 -25.67 6.70 26.64
N LYS A 26 -25.98 7.94 26.23
CA LYS A 26 -27.36 8.45 26.18
C LYS A 26 -28.29 7.59 25.32
N ILE A 27 -27.84 7.17 24.14
CA ILE A 27 -28.67 6.33 23.25
C ILE A 27 -28.75 4.90 23.78
N GLN A 28 -27.67 4.35 24.34
CA GLN A 28 -27.67 3.02 24.94
C GLN A 28 -28.61 2.95 26.16
N GLU A 29 -28.64 3.99 26.98
CA GLU A 29 -29.57 4.10 28.12
C GLU A 29 -31.02 4.24 27.66
N ALA A 30 -31.30 5.08 26.65
CA ALA A 30 -32.63 5.20 26.07
C ALA A 30 -33.11 3.88 25.45
N LEU A 31 -32.22 3.15 24.77
CA LEU A 31 -32.53 1.83 24.22
C LEU A 31 -32.79 0.82 25.35
N ARG A 32 -32.04 0.88 26.46
CA ARG A 32 -32.25 -0.03 27.60
C ARG A 32 -33.64 0.14 28.21
N THR A 33 -34.10 1.38 28.36
CA THR A 33 -35.40 1.71 28.96
C THR A 33 -36.57 1.65 27.99
N GLU A 34 -36.33 1.53 26.67
CA GLU A 34 -37.38 1.43 25.66
C GLU A 34 -38.24 0.16 25.85
N PRO A 35 -39.55 0.28 26.10
CA PRO A 35 -40.44 -0.88 26.27
C PRO A 35 -40.80 -1.55 24.94
N ASP A 36 -40.81 -0.82 23.82
CA ASP A 36 -41.21 -1.35 22.52
C ASP A 36 -40.09 -2.18 21.87
N GLN A 37 -40.32 -3.49 21.82
CA GLN A 37 -39.40 -4.45 21.20
C GLN A 37 -39.23 -4.22 19.69
N ASN A 38 -40.25 -3.70 19.00
CA ASN A 38 -40.14 -3.42 17.58
C ASN A 38 -39.21 -2.24 17.33
N LYS A 39 -39.25 -1.20 18.17
CA LYS A 39 -38.30 -0.09 18.11
C LYS A 39 -36.87 -0.53 18.41
N LYS A 40 -36.69 -1.41 19.40
CA LYS A 40 -35.38 -2.01 19.71
C LYS A 40 -34.80 -2.76 18.51
N ARG A 41 -35.58 -3.66 17.90
CA ARG A 41 -35.16 -4.41 16.71
C ARG A 41 -34.90 -3.50 15.51
N ALA A 42 -35.72 -2.48 15.30
CA ALA A 42 -35.52 -1.51 14.22
C ALA A 42 -34.21 -0.74 14.40
N PHE A 43 -33.91 -0.34 15.64
CA PHE A 43 -32.65 0.31 15.98
C PHE A 43 -31.44 -0.61 15.73
N GLU A 44 -31.48 -1.85 16.22
CA GLU A 44 -30.43 -2.84 15.98
C GLU A 44 -30.22 -3.10 14.48
N THR A 45 -31.32 -3.24 13.72
CA THR A 45 -31.26 -3.41 12.26
C THR A 45 -30.54 -2.25 11.57
N VAL A 46 -30.80 -1.01 11.99
CA VAL A 46 -30.12 0.16 11.43
C VAL A 46 -28.63 0.16 11.81
N ARG A 47 -28.31 -0.18 13.06
CA ARG A 47 -26.93 -0.29 13.52
C ARG A 47 -26.16 -1.34 12.71
N ASP A 48 -26.73 -2.52 12.52
CA ASP A 48 -26.10 -3.61 11.77
C ASP A 48 -25.88 -3.24 10.31
N LYS A 49 -26.81 -2.50 9.69
CA LYS A 49 -26.63 -1.97 8.32
C LYS A 49 -25.47 -0.97 8.23
N ILE A 50 -25.34 -0.09 9.23
CA ILE A 50 -24.23 0.88 9.29
C ILE A 50 -22.90 0.15 9.47
N ASP A 51 -22.83 -0.81 10.40
CA ASP A 51 -21.61 -1.59 10.65
C ASP A 51 -21.21 -2.40 9.42
N HIS A 52 -22.19 -3.02 8.74
CA HIS A 52 -21.94 -3.72 7.48
C HIS A 52 -21.38 -2.80 6.39
N ARG A 53 -21.96 -1.60 6.21
CA ARG A 53 -21.50 -0.63 5.22
C ARG A 53 -20.10 -0.10 5.53
N ILE A 54 -19.80 0.16 6.81
CA ILE A 54 -18.45 0.54 7.25
C ILE A 54 -17.44 -0.57 6.88
N ASN A 55 -17.76 -1.83 7.20
CA ASN A 55 -16.86 -2.95 6.91
C ASN A 55 -16.63 -3.14 5.40
N GLN A 56 -17.65 -2.92 4.56
CA GLN A 56 -17.49 -2.95 3.11
C GLN A 56 -16.53 -1.86 2.64
N LEU A 57 -16.76 -0.61 3.05
CA LEU A 57 -15.93 0.53 2.64
C LEU A 57 -14.48 0.38 3.13
N GLU A 58 -14.28 -0.11 4.36
CA GLU A 58 -12.94 -0.40 4.89
C GLU A 58 -12.27 -1.56 4.13
N GLY A 59 -13.02 -2.60 3.76
CA GLY A 59 -12.55 -3.71 2.94
C GLY A 59 -12.11 -3.27 1.54
N ASP A 60 -12.87 -2.37 0.90
CA ASP A 60 -12.56 -1.81 -0.42
C ASP A 60 -11.25 -1.00 -0.36
N VAL A 61 -11.10 -0.16 0.68
CA VAL A 61 -9.88 0.62 0.92
C VAL A 61 -8.67 -0.29 1.14
N LEU A 62 -8.81 -1.34 1.94
CA LEU A 62 -7.74 -2.32 2.18
C LEU A 62 -7.35 -3.05 0.89
N THR A 63 -8.34 -3.41 0.06
CA THR A 63 -8.11 -4.08 -1.22
C THR A 63 -7.34 -3.17 -2.17
N GLU A 64 -7.72 -1.90 -2.29
CA GLU A 64 -7.00 -0.93 -3.12
C GLU A 64 -5.56 -0.72 -2.62
N PHE A 65 -5.38 -0.64 -1.30
CA PHE A 65 -4.06 -0.52 -0.68
C PHE A 65 -3.18 -1.75 -0.96
N LEU A 66 -3.73 -2.96 -0.87
CA LEU A 66 -3.02 -4.20 -1.19
C LEU A 66 -2.57 -4.23 -2.66
N ILE A 67 -3.43 -3.81 -3.60
CA ILE A 67 -3.07 -3.72 -5.03
C ILE A 67 -1.88 -2.76 -5.21
N LYS A 68 -1.91 -1.58 -4.58
CA LYS A 68 -0.82 -0.60 -4.65
C LYS A 68 0.48 -1.15 -4.06
N LEU A 69 0.40 -1.87 -2.94
CA LEU A 69 1.56 -2.53 -2.34
C LEU A 69 2.18 -3.57 -3.27
N GLN A 70 1.36 -4.41 -3.90
CA GLN A 70 1.83 -5.40 -4.88
C GLN A 70 2.50 -4.76 -6.10
N GLN A 71 1.93 -3.65 -6.60
CA GLN A 71 2.53 -2.89 -7.70
C GLN A 71 3.88 -2.28 -7.30
N ASN A 72 3.98 -1.74 -6.09
CA ASN A 72 5.24 -1.22 -5.55
C ASN A 72 6.27 -2.33 -5.39
N GLU A 73 5.89 -3.48 -4.81
CA GLU A 73 6.78 -4.63 -4.65
C GLU A 73 7.34 -5.10 -6.01
N SER A 74 6.48 -5.22 -7.02
CA SER A 74 6.90 -5.55 -8.39
C SER A 74 7.87 -4.52 -8.97
N SER A 75 7.65 -3.24 -8.70
CA SER A 75 8.52 -2.17 -9.18
C SER A 75 9.89 -2.19 -8.48
N PHE A 76 9.91 -2.46 -7.17
CA PHE A 76 11.14 -2.65 -6.42
C PHE A 76 11.93 -3.86 -6.90
N LYS A 77 11.28 -5.02 -7.12
CA LYS A 77 11.93 -6.22 -7.67
C LYS A 77 12.58 -5.94 -9.03
N LYS A 78 11.88 -5.22 -9.92
CA LYS A 78 12.44 -4.79 -11.20
C LYS A 78 13.63 -3.84 -11.03
N GLY A 79 13.54 -2.89 -10.10
CA GLY A 79 14.62 -1.98 -9.78
C GLY A 79 15.88 -2.70 -9.29
N ILE A 80 15.71 -3.67 -8.37
CA ILE A 80 16.80 -4.51 -7.85
C ILE A 80 17.45 -5.28 -9.00
N LYS A 81 16.66 -5.96 -9.84
CA LYS A 81 17.19 -6.70 -10.99
C LYS A 81 17.99 -5.81 -11.95
N ASN A 82 17.49 -4.62 -12.24
CA ASN A 82 18.21 -3.66 -13.08
C ASN A 82 19.54 -3.19 -12.43
N LEU A 83 19.59 -3.07 -11.11
CA LEU A 83 20.82 -2.73 -10.40
C LEU A 83 21.81 -3.89 -10.42
N GLU A 84 21.35 -5.13 -10.21
CA GLU A 84 22.17 -6.34 -10.33
C GLU A 84 22.80 -6.43 -11.73
N GLU A 85 22.00 -6.27 -12.79
CA GLU A 85 22.51 -6.27 -14.18
C GLU A 85 23.57 -5.17 -14.41
N LYS A 86 23.37 -3.98 -13.83
CA LYS A 86 24.35 -2.90 -13.94
C LYS A 86 25.64 -3.21 -13.17
N ILE A 87 25.55 -3.79 -11.99
CA ILE A 87 26.72 -4.18 -11.18
C ILE A 87 27.55 -5.22 -11.93
N THR A 88 26.92 -6.26 -12.48
CA THR A 88 27.61 -7.25 -13.31
C THR A 88 28.32 -6.59 -14.49
N ASN A 89 27.65 -5.69 -15.21
CA ASN A 89 28.28 -4.96 -16.30
C ASN A 89 29.48 -4.10 -15.84
N PHE A 90 29.40 -3.49 -14.66
CA PHE A 90 30.52 -2.72 -14.09
C PHE A 90 31.70 -3.63 -13.71
N GLU A 91 31.44 -4.80 -13.13
CA GLU A 91 32.47 -5.79 -12.81
C GLU A 91 33.15 -6.30 -14.09
N ASP A 92 32.40 -6.56 -15.15
CA ASP A 92 32.93 -6.96 -16.46
C ASP A 92 33.85 -5.87 -17.05
N VAL A 93 33.45 -4.60 -16.96
CA VAL A 93 34.27 -3.46 -17.41
C VAL A 93 35.54 -3.32 -16.56
N ALA A 94 35.45 -3.48 -15.25
CA ALA A 94 36.61 -3.41 -14.35
C ALA A 94 37.62 -4.51 -14.70
N ARG A 95 37.14 -5.73 -14.93
CA ARG A 95 37.97 -6.87 -15.33
C ARG A 95 38.64 -6.67 -16.69
N LEU A 96 37.89 -6.20 -17.70
CA LEU A 96 38.47 -5.85 -19.01
C LEU A 96 39.53 -4.77 -18.91
N THR A 97 39.35 -3.80 -18.01
CA THR A 97 40.33 -2.72 -17.78
C THR A 97 41.60 -3.27 -17.13
N GLU A 98 41.47 -4.18 -16.17
CA GLU A 98 42.59 -4.88 -15.53
C GLU A 98 43.37 -5.72 -16.56
N GLU A 99 42.68 -6.50 -17.38
CA GLU A 99 43.29 -7.31 -18.45
C GLU A 99 44.01 -6.44 -19.50
N VAL A 100 43.43 -5.30 -19.89
CA VAL A 100 44.09 -4.33 -20.79
C VAL A 100 45.33 -3.72 -20.13
N ASN A 101 45.26 -3.38 -18.84
CA ASN A 101 46.38 -2.78 -18.12
C ASN A 101 47.53 -3.78 -17.95
N GLU A 102 47.23 -5.05 -17.67
CA GLU A 102 48.21 -6.13 -17.67
C GLU A 102 48.86 -6.31 -19.06
N PHE A 103 48.05 -6.34 -20.12
CA PHE A 103 48.53 -6.45 -21.50
C PHE A 103 49.45 -5.27 -21.88
N LEU A 104 49.08 -4.04 -21.52
CA LEU A 104 49.91 -2.86 -21.74
C LEU A 104 51.22 -2.95 -20.94
N GLY A 105 51.17 -3.39 -19.68
CA GLY A 105 52.37 -3.61 -18.85
C GLY A 105 53.35 -4.63 -19.44
N ILE A 106 52.85 -5.64 -20.16
CA ILE A 106 53.69 -6.62 -20.87
C ILE A 106 54.38 -6.01 -22.09
N ILE A 107 53.73 -5.11 -22.83
CA ILE A 107 54.20 -4.64 -24.13
C ILE A 107 55.03 -3.35 -24.04
N ILE A 108 54.74 -2.47 -23.09
CA ILE A 108 55.47 -1.22 -22.88
C ILE A 108 57.01 -1.42 -22.82
N PRO A 109 57.56 -2.46 -22.16
CA PRO A 109 59.01 -2.72 -22.13
C PRO A 109 59.64 -3.08 -23.49
N TRP A 110 58.83 -3.42 -24.49
CA TRP A 110 59.28 -3.87 -25.82
C TRP A 110 59.18 -2.78 -26.89
N ILE A 111 58.70 -1.59 -26.53
CA ILE A 111 58.62 -0.43 -27.42
C ILE A 111 59.88 0.41 -27.21
N PRO A 112 60.85 0.41 -28.14
CA PRO A 112 62.17 0.99 -27.92
C PRO A 112 62.23 2.53 -28.00
N PHE A 113 61.08 3.23 -28.01
CA PHE A 113 61.00 4.68 -28.25
C PHE A 113 59.92 5.43 -27.43
N LEU A 114 59.63 4.98 -26.22
CA LEU A 114 59.10 5.83 -25.14
C LEU A 114 60.19 6.03 -24.09
#